data_AF-A0A8C5TEL7-F1
#
_entry.id   AF-A0A8C5TEL7-F1
#
_cell.length_a   1.000
_cell.length_b   1.000
_cell.length_c   1.000
_cell.angle_alpha   90.00
_cell.angle_beta   90.00
_cell.angle_gamma   90.00
#
_symmetry.space_group_name_H-M   'P 1'
#
loop_
_entity.id
_entity.type
_entity.pdbx_description
1 polymer ?
#
loop_
_entity_poly.entity_id
_entity_poly.type
_entity_poly.pdbx_seq_one_letter_code
_entity_poly.pdbx_strand_id
1 'polypeptide(L)'
;MAIALARAAGQAGEGAAAGPGGRGAHRDTPLPDAAALSAGAAAALALLCLLLCAPGEAGCHPLTVVDLFDRVIRHSGRIHSLSTALYEKHFPPRDNELGKPGRKCHTSGMLTPNGKEYAQKIPREELTHLILKLLQAWKEPLSHFNQYIEHHQELPDDSLSKAKQISNMVHELKTGVEKVTEKMQSMGIISNTLNGMASSEGAGLSISNEANMMSDSDFIHCFRRDSNKVQSYLKILKCRIMPENIC
;
A
#
# COMPACT_ATOMS: atom_id res chain seq x y z
N MET A 1 31.67 14.34 13.44
CA MET A 1 30.87 14.13 14.67
C MET A 1 30.38 12.68 14.61
N ALA A 2 31.09 11.79 15.31
CA ALA A 2 31.01 10.34 15.13
C ALA A 2 29.94 9.72 16.02
N ILE A 3 29.19 8.75 15.49
CA ILE A 3 28.27 7.88 16.25
C ILE A 3 29.06 6.65 16.68
N ALA A 4 29.13 6.42 17.99
CA ALA A 4 29.76 5.25 18.60
C ALA A 4 28.78 4.06 18.63
N LEU A 5 29.21 2.94 18.06
CA LEU A 5 28.63 1.60 18.25
C LEU A 5 29.37 0.93 19.41
N ALA A 6 28.65 0.57 20.48
CA ALA A 6 29.19 -0.28 21.53
C ALA A 6 29.00 -1.76 21.16
N ARG A 7 30.14 -2.41 20.92
CA ARG A 7 30.33 -3.86 20.79
C ARG A 7 30.64 -4.39 22.20
N ALA A 8 29.97 -5.46 22.64
CA ALA A 8 30.45 -6.27 23.75
C ALA A 8 30.80 -7.66 23.22
N ALA A 9 32.09 -7.98 23.26
CA ALA A 9 32.66 -9.30 23.02
C ALA A 9 32.95 -9.96 24.37
N GLY A 10 32.75 -11.27 24.46
CA GLY A 10 33.24 -12.12 25.53
C GLY A 10 33.50 -13.51 24.96
N GLN A 11 34.77 -13.83 24.70
CA GLN A 11 35.26 -15.09 24.16
C GLN A 11 35.42 -16.17 25.24
N ALA A 12 35.09 -17.40 24.81
CA ALA A 12 35.74 -18.71 25.01
C ALA A 12 36.60 -19.00 26.26
N GLY A 13 36.33 -20.18 26.83
CA GLY A 13 37.26 -20.98 27.63
C GLY A 13 36.81 -22.43 27.69
N GLU A 14 37.52 -23.32 26.99
CA GLU A 14 37.35 -24.77 26.93
C GLU A 14 38.14 -25.45 28.08
N GLY A 15 37.65 -26.56 28.64
CA GLY A 15 38.41 -27.40 29.59
C GLY A 15 37.56 -28.45 30.31
N ALA A 16 37.78 -29.73 29.98
CA ALA A 16 37.07 -30.90 30.47
C ALA A 16 37.62 -31.46 31.81
N ALA A 17 36.76 -32.07 32.64
CA ALA A 17 37.04 -33.27 33.46
C ALA A 17 35.78 -33.73 34.24
N ALA A 18 35.58 -35.05 34.34
CA ALA A 18 34.46 -35.72 34.98
C ALA A 18 34.74 -36.11 36.46
N GLY A 19 33.69 -36.15 37.29
CA GLY A 19 33.69 -36.75 38.63
C GLY A 19 32.49 -36.30 39.50
N PRO A 20 31.74 -37.20 40.18
CA PRO A 20 30.40 -36.88 40.71
C PRO A 20 30.38 -36.56 42.22
N GLY A 21 29.37 -35.77 42.64
CA GLY A 21 28.86 -35.77 44.02
C GLY A 21 28.77 -34.39 44.68
N GLY A 22 27.55 -33.94 44.98
CA GLY A 22 27.33 -32.83 45.92
C GLY A 22 25.99 -32.11 45.74
N ARG A 23 25.06 -32.32 46.68
CA ARG A 23 23.77 -31.62 46.80
C ARG A 23 23.98 -30.11 46.99
N GLY A 24 23.19 -29.27 46.32
CA GLY A 24 23.13 -27.82 46.53
C GLY A 24 21.77 -27.27 46.08
N ALA A 25 21.19 -26.39 46.89
CA ALA A 25 19.78 -26.04 46.95
C ALA A 25 19.19 -25.33 45.72
N HIS A 26 17.92 -25.67 45.44
CA HIS A 26 16.96 -24.95 44.61
C HIS A 26 16.86 -23.48 45.07
N ARG A 27 17.01 -22.53 44.13
CA ARG A 27 16.64 -21.12 44.35
C ARG A 27 15.75 -20.70 43.18
N ASP A 28 14.48 -21.06 43.29
CA ASP A 28 13.46 -20.58 42.36
C ASP A 28 13.34 -19.06 42.49
N THR A 29 13.71 -18.37 41.43
CA THR A 29 13.30 -16.98 41.23
C THR A 29 11.87 -17.02 40.71
N PRO A 30 10.90 -16.31 41.34
CA PRO A 30 9.54 -16.30 40.84
C PRO A 30 9.51 -15.62 39.47
N LEU A 31 8.97 -16.31 38.48
CA LEU A 31 8.65 -15.76 37.16
C LEU A 31 7.62 -14.63 37.36
N PRO A 32 7.80 -13.43 36.77
CA PRO A 32 6.88 -12.32 36.97
C PRO A 32 5.47 -12.67 36.46
N ASP A 33 4.46 -12.35 37.27
CA ASP A 33 3.05 -12.59 36.98
C ASP A 33 2.65 -11.99 35.62
N ALA A 34 1.93 -12.77 34.81
CA ALA A 34 1.43 -12.35 33.49
C ALA A 34 0.56 -11.08 33.55
N ALA A 35 -0.07 -10.81 34.71
CA ALA A 35 -0.81 -9.59 34.98
C ALA A 35 0.11 -8.34 35.05
N ALA A 36 1.32 -8.49 35.61
CA ALA A 36 2.30 -7.41 35.68
C ALA A 36 2.95 -7.12 34.31
N LEU A 37 3.16 -8.16 33.48
CA LEU A 37 3.60 -7.96 32.08
C LEU A 37 2.53 -7.28 31.24
N SER A 38 1.25 -7.66 31.43
CA SER A 38 0.10 -7.03 30.74
C SER A 38 -0.08 -5.57 31.14
N ALA A 39 0.02 -5.26 32.44
CA ALA A 39 -0.03 -3.89 32.96
C ALA A 39 1.16 -3.04 32.48
N GLY A 40 2.36 -3.63 32.41
CA GLY A 40 3.56 -2.98 31.88
C GLY A 40 3.45 -2.64 30.39
N ALA A 41 2.86 -3.54 29.58
CA ALA A 41 2.62 -3.31 28.16
C ALA A 41 1.56 -2.21 27.92
N ALA A 42 0.48 -2.21 28.71
CA ALA A 42 -0.56 -1.16 28.65
C ALA A 42 0.00 0.22 29.05
N ALA A 43 0.84 0.27 30.09
CA ALA A 43 1.49 1.51 30.52
C ALA A 43 2.50 2.02 29.47
N ALA A 44 3.27 1.14 28.83
CA ALA A 44 4.19 1.50 27.76
C ALA A 44 3.46 2.04 26.52
N LEU A 45 2.33 1.43 26.13
CA LEU A 45 1.48 1.92 25.04
C LEU A 45 0.85 3.27 25.36
N ALA A 46 0.39 3.47 26.60
CA ALA A 46 -0.16 4.75 27.05
C ALA A 46 0.89 5.86 27.04
N LEU A 47 2.11 5.58 27.50
CA LEU A 47 3.24 6.52 27.44
C LEU A 47 3.66 6.82 26.00
N LEU A 48 3.67 5.82 25.11
CA LEU A 48 3.96 6.03 23.68
C LEU A 48 2.88 6.90 23.01
N CYS A 49 1.60 6.69 23.33
CA CYS A 49 0.52 7.57 22.90
C CYS A 49 0.68 9.00 23.42
N LEU A 50 1.03 9.18 24.70
CA LEU A 50 1.27 10.51 25.27
C LEU A 50 2.49 11.21 24.66
N LEU A 51 3.52 10.48 24.26
CA LEU A 51 4.70 11.02 23.56
C LEU A 51 4.42 11.38 22.10
N LEU A 52 3.52 10.63 21.43
CA LEU A 52 3.12 10.87 20.03
C LEU A 52 2.04 11.95 19.89
N CYS A 53 1.29 12.22 20.97
CA CYS A 53 0.18 13.17 21.01
C CYS A 53 0.53 14.35 21.93
N ALA A 54 1.12 15.41 21.38
CA ALA A 54 1.41 16.62 22.15
C ALA A 54 0.10 17.29 22.63
N PRO A 55 -0.01 17.66 23.93
CA PRO A 55 -1.17 18.37 24.43
C PRO A 55 -1.07 19.86 24.05
N GLY A 56 -1.65 20.19 22.89
CA GLY A 56 -1.78 21.56 22.38
C GLY A 56 -2.72 21.59 21.18
N GLU A 57 -4.01 21.87 21.44
CA GLU A 57 -5.16 22.12 20.54
C GLU A 57 -5.48 21.17 19.36
N ALA A 58 -4.58 20.30 18.93
CA ALA A 58 -4.90 19.16 18.09
C ALA A 58 -4.63 17.88 18.89
N GLY A 59 -5.55 17.56 19.81
CA GLY A 59 -5.56 16.26 20.46
C GLY A 59 -5.47 15.14 19.41
N CYS A 60 -5.00 13.95 19.80
CA CYS A 60 -5.05 12.79 18.92
C CYS A 60 -6.49 12.39 18.64
N HIS A 61 -7.09 13.07 17.67
CA HIS A 61 -8.40 12.75 17.17
C HIS A 61 -8.26 11.42 16.43
N PRO A 62 -9.02 10.39 16.84
CA PRO A 62 -9.07 9.14 16.09
C PRO A 62 -9.41 9.47 14.64
N LEU A 63 -8.60 8.98 13.70
CA LEU A 63 -8.86 9.22 12.28
C LEU A 63 -10.24 8.68 11.91
N THR A 64 -11.08 9.56 11.36
CA THR A 64 -12.39 9.15 10.85
C THR A 64 -12.21 8.43 9.53
N VAL A 65 -13.24 7.67 9.11
CA VAL A 65 -13.23 7.03 7.78
C VAL A 65 -13.12 8.08 6.66
N VAL A 66 -13.67 9.28 6.88
CA VAL A 66 -13.58 10.43 5.96
C VAL A 66 -12.13 10.89 5.81
N ASP A 67 -11.42 11.08 6.92
CA ASP A 67 -10.01 11.50 6.89
C ASP A 67 -9.13 10.50 6.14
N LEU A 68 -9.41 9.20 6.32
CA LEU A 68 -8.72 8.14 5.60
C LEU A 68 -9.02 8.20 4.10
N PHE A 69 -10.30 8.36 3.72
CA PHE A 69 -10.69 8.55 2.32
C PHE A 69 -10.01 9.77 1.69
N ASP A 70 -9.97 10.91 2.37
CA ASP A 70 -9.33 12.12 1.87
C ASP A 70 -7.83 11.94 1.64
N ARG A 71 -7.16 11.22 2.55
CA ARG A 71 -5.74 10.87 2.38
C ARG A 71 -5.52 9.99 1.15
N VAL A 72 -6.29 8.91 0.96
CA VAL A 72 -6.10 8.00 -0.19
C VAL A 72 -6.55 8.62 -1.51
N ILE A 73 -7.58 9.47 -1.53
CA ILE A 73 -8.01 10.20 -2.74
C ILE A 73 -6.96 11.23 -3.15
N ARG A 74 -6.40 11.98 -2.19
CA ARG A 74 -5.30 12.90 -2.47
C ARG A 74 -4.07 12.15 -2.98
N HIS A 75 -3.76 11.01 -2.37
CA HIS A 75 -2.61 10.20 -2.75
C HIS A 75 -2.75 9.60 -4.15
N SER A 76 -3.90 8.99 -4.47
CA SER A 76 -4.21 8.49 -5.82
C SER A 76 -4.26 9.60 -6.87
N GLY A 77 -4.75 10.79 -6.52
CA GLY A 77 -4.73 11.95 -7.41
C GLY A 77 -3.31 12.41 -7.77
N ARG A 78 -2.38 12.37 -6.82
CA ARG A 78 -0.96 12.65 -7.09
C ARG A 78 -0.36 11.61 -8.04
N ILE A 79 -0.64 10.33 -7.83
CA ILE A 79 -0.17 9.25 -8.72
C ILE A 79 -0.68 9.45 -10.14
N HIS A 80 -1.98 9.72 -10.30
CA HIS A 80 -2.58 9.96 -11.61
C HIS A 80 -1.99 11.20 -12.29
N SER A 81 -1.75 12.29 -11.54
CA SER A 81 -1.14 13.51 -12.05
C SER A 81 0.29 13.29 -12.54
N LEU A 82 1.11 12.56 -11.76
CA LEU A 82 2.48 12.22 -12.14
C LEU A 82 2.51 11.32 -13.37
N SER A 83 1.61 10.33 -13.44
CA SER A 83 1.47 9.47 -14.62
C SER A 83 1.06 10.24 -15.87
N THR A 84 0.16 11.21 -15.73
CA THR A 84 -0.25 12.09 -16.83
C THR A 84 0.91 12.94 -17.31
N ALA A 85 1.66 13.56 -16.40
CA ALA A 85 2.84 14.35 -16.73
C ALA A 85 3.93 13.51 -17.43
N LEU A 86 4.14 12.25 -17.00
CA LEU A 86 5.06 11.33 -17.68
C LEU A 86 4.57 10.98 -19.09
N TYR A 87 3.27 10.71 -19.24
CA TYR A 87 2.70 10.38 -20.54
C TYR A 87 2.80 11.55 -21.53
N GLU A 88 2.35 12.73 -21.14
CA GLU A 88 2.35 13.92 -22.01
C GLU A 88 3.75 14.33 -22.45
N LYS A 89 4.75 14.16 -21.56
CA LYS A 89 6.13 14.52 -21.87
C LYS A 89 6.78 13.64 -22.94
N HIS A 90 6.48 12.33 -22.95
CA HIS A 90 7.14 11.38 -23.88
C HIS A 90 6.24 10.96 -25.04
N PHE A 91 4.92 11.16 -24.92
CA PHE A 91 3.91 10.75 -25.90
C PHE A 91 2.91 11.89 -26.17
N PRO A 92 3.37 13.02 -26.73
CA PRO A 92 2.47 14.11 -27.09
C PRO A 92 1.42 13.63 -28.11
N PRO A 93 0.21 14.21 -28.12
CA PRO A 93 -0.83 13.84 -29.07
C PRO A 93 -0.28 13.89 -30.50
N ARG A 94 -0.40 12.78 -31.23
CA ARG A 94 -0.18 12.77 -32.69
C ARG A 94 -1.54 12.95 -33.36
N ASP A 95 -1.62 13.76 -34.40
CA ASP A 95 -2.86 14.10 -35.14
C ASP A 95 -3.57 12.91 -35.82
N ASN A 96 -3.14 11.67 -35.57
CA ASN A 96 -3.49 10.47 -36.35
C ASN A 96 -3.96 9.30 -35.45
N GLU A 97 -4.48 9.54 -34.24
CA GLU A 97 -4.97 8.47 -33.35
C GLU A 97 -6.42 8.02 -33.63
N LEU A 98 -7.13 8.69 -34.55
CA LEU A 98 -8.43 8.23 -35.04
C LEU A 98 -8.26 6.99 -35.92
N GLY A 99 -8.52 5.80 -35.36
CA GLY A 99 -8.53 4.52 -36.09
C GLY A 99 -7.49 3.48 -35.65
N LYS A 100 -6.65 3.77 -34.64
CA LYS A 100 -5.80 2.74 -34.04
C LYS A 100 -6.63 1.80 -33.15
N PRO A 101 -6.37 0.47 -33.19
CA PRO A 101 -6.92 -0.45 -32.19
C PRO A 101 -6.66 0.09 -30.78
N GLY A 102 -7.65 0.01 -29.89
CA GLY A 102 -7.49 0.45 -28.52
C GLY A 102 -6.28 -0.23 -27.87
N ARG A 103 -5.42 0.54 -27.20
CA ARG A 103 -4.21 0.01 -26.55
C ARG A 103 -4.60 -1.06 -25.55
N LYS A 104 -4.04 -2.27 -25.70
CA LYS A 104 -4.37 -3.44 -24.87
C LYS A 104 -3.55 -3.38 -23.59
N CYS A 105 -4.23 -3.18 -22.46
CA CYS A 105 -3.61 -3.22 -21.13
C CYS A 105 -3.78 -4.61 -20.50
N HIS A 106 -2.84 -5.05 -19.67
CA HIS A 106 -2.94 -6.33 -18.95
C HIS A 106 -4.16 -6.42 -18.02
N THR A 107 -4.63 -5.28 -17.51
CA THR A 107 -5.85 -5.20 -16.69
C THR A 107 -7.15 -5.24 -17.50
N SER A 108 -7.10 -5.34 -18.84
CA SER A 108 -8.32 -5.31 -19.68
C SER A 108 -9.22 -6.53 -19.46
N GLY A 109 -8.68 -7.65 -18.97
CA GLY A 109 -9.47 -8.82 -18.57
C GLY A 109 -10.20 -8.65 -17.22
N MET A 110 -9.88 -7.60 -16.46
CA MET A 110 -10.59 -7.31 -15.22
C MET A 110 -11.94 -6.67 -15.54
N LEU A 111 -13.02 -7.17 -14.91
CA LEU A 111 -14.38 -6.61 -15.02
C LEU A 111 -14.46 -5.25 -14.31
N THR A 112 -13.81 -4.25 -14.88
CA THR A 112 -13.79 -2.89 -14.36
C THR A 112 -14.84 -2.05 -15.11
N PRO A 113 -15.80 -1.43 -14.40
CA PRO A 113 -16.81 -0.60 -15.04
C PRO A 113 -16.13 0.61 -15.70
N ASN A 114 -16.48 0.90 -16.95
CA ASN A 114 -16.11 2.17 -17.56
C ASN A 114 -17.24 3.16 -17.33
N GLY A 115 -16.92 4.41 -17.02
CA GLY A 115 -17.94 5.44 -16.75
C GLY A 115 -18.40 5.48 -15.28
N LYS A 116 -18.82 6.68 -14.85
CA LYS A 116 -19.23 6.96 -13.46
C LYS A 116 -20.54 6.23 -13.14
N GLU A 117 -21.45 6.16 -14.09
CA GLU A 117 -22.79 5.58 -13.99
C GLU A 117 -22.79 4.07 -13.73
N TYR A 118 -21.84 3.33 -14.32
CA TYR A 118 -21.69 1.89 -14.07
C TYR A 118 -20.96 1.63 -12.76
N ALA A 119 -19.91 2.39 -12.48
CA ALA A 119 -19.19 2.32 -11.20
C ALA A 119 -20.12 2.64 -10.01
N GLN A 120 -21.09 3.55 -10.20
CA GLN A 120 -22.15 3.87 -9.25
C GLN A 120 -23.20 2.78 -9.04
N LYS A 121 -23.18 1.66 -9.77
CA LYS A 121 -24.04 0.49 -9.52
C LYS A 121 -23.34 -0.67 -8.81
N ILE A 122 -22.00 -0.67 -8.76
CA ILE A 122 -21.23 -1.75 -8.12
C ILE A 122 -21.36 -1.69 -6.58
N PRO A 123 -21.64 -2.80 -5.88
CA PRO A 123 -21.62 -2.87 -4.41
C PRO A 123 -20.34 -2.31 -3.77
N ARG A 124 -20.42 -1.80 -2.54
CA ARG A 124 -19.28 -1.14 -1.87
C ARG A 124 -18.10 -2.10 -1.71
N GLU A 125 -18.39 -3.33 -1.33
CA GLU A 125 -17.45 -4.44 -1.15
C GLU A 125 -16.73 -4.75 -2.46
N GLU A 126 -17.51 -4.98 -3.53
CA GLU A 126 -16.97 -5.33 -4.84
C GLU A 126 -16.14 -4.18 -5.43
N LEU A 127 -16.59 -2.92 -5.28
CA LEU A 127 -15.83 -1.76 -5.73
C LEU A 127 -14.51 -1.60 -4.94
N THR A 128 -14.54 -1.83 -3.63
CA THR A 128 -13.34 -1.83 -2.78
C THR A 128 -12.36 -2.93 -3.23
N HIS A 129 -12.87 -4.12 -3.50
CA HIS A 129 -12.05 -5.24 -4.00
C HIS A 129 -11.43 -4.95 -5.38
N LEU A 130 -12.20 -4.34 -6.29
CA LEU A 130 -11.70 -3.94 -7.60
C LEU A 130 -10.55 -2.92 -7.50
N ILE A 131 -10.65 -1.96 -6.57
CA ILE A 131 -9.56 -1.00 -6.30
C ILE A 131 -8.29 -1.75 -5.85
N LEU A 132 -8.41 -2.64 -4.87
CA LEU A 132 -7.27 -3.40 -4.34
C LEU A 132 -6.65 -4.31 -5.41
N LYS A 133 -7.47 -4.97 -6.23
CA LYS A 133 -7.02 -5.79 -7.35
C LYS A 133 -6.26 -4.97 -8.39
N LEU A 134 -6.74 -3.78 -8.74
CA LEU A 134 -6.04 -2.89 -9.68
C LEU A 134 -4.67 -2.49 -9.12
N LEU A 135 -4.61 -2.06 -7.86
CA LEU A 135 -3.35 -1.69 -7.22
C LEU A 135 -2.37 -2.87 -7.14
N GLN A 136 -2.86 -4.07 -6.82
CA GLN A 136 -2.05 -5.29 -6.80
C GLN A 136 -1.53 -5.66 -8.20
N ALA A 137 -2.34 -5.54 -9.24
CA ALA A 137 -1.97 -5.84 -10.62
C ALA A 137 -0.86 -4.92 -11.17
N TRP A 138 -0.63 -3.76 -10.55
CA TRP A 138 0.42 -2.82 -10.94
C TRP A 138 1.68 -2.90 -10.08
N LYS A 139 1.67 -3.66 -8.97
CA LYS A 139 2.80 -3.75 -8.04
C LYS A 139 4.08 -4.28 -8.73
N GLU A 140 4.04 -5.50 -9.26
CA GLU A 140 5.20 -6.11 -9.93
C GLU A 140 5.58 -5.38 -11.23
N PRO A 141 4.62 -5.02 -12.12
CA PRO A 141 4.98 -4.30 -13.34
C PRO A 141 5.71 -2.98 -13.09
N LEU A 142 5.32 -2.20 -12.07
CA LEU A 142 6.02 -0.95 -11.71
C LEU A 142 7.39 -1.21 -11.10
N SER A 143 7.55 -2.29 -10.34
CA SER A 143 8.85 -2.70 -9.79
C SER A 143 9.83 -3.02 -10.92
N HIS A 144 9.41 -3.86 -11.87
CA HIS A 144 10.23 -4.22 -13.03
C HIS A 144 10.52 -3.03 -13.94
N PHE A 145 9.51 -2.20 -14.23
CA PHE A 145 9.70 -1.00 -15.04
C PHE A 145 10.74 -0.08 -14.39
N ASN A 146 10.67 0.11 -13.06
CA ASN A 146 11.64 0.92 -12.33
C ASN A 146 13.08 0.36 -12.41
N GLN A 147 13.24 -0.96 -12.26
CA GLN A 147 14.54 -1.60 -12.41
C GLN A 147 15.06 -1.45 -13.85
N TYR A 148 14.22 -1.66 -14.85
CA TYR A 148 14.61 -1.57 -16.26
C TYR A 148 15.14 -0.17 -16.61
N ILE A 149 14.38 0.88 -16.31
CA ILE A 149 14.77 2.27 -16.64
C ILE A 149 16.01 2.74 -15.86
N GLU A 150 16.23 2.22 -14.64
CA GLU A 150 17.43 2.53 -13.84
C GLU A 150 18.71 2.01 -14.49
N HIS A 151 18.67 0.81 -15.09
CA HIS A 151 19.84 0.18 -15.68
C HIS A 151 20.15 0.68 -17.11
N HIS A 152 19.14 1.17 -17.83
CA HIS A 152 19.27 1.52 -19.25
C HIS A 152 19.28 3.04 -19.52
N GLN A 153 19.05 3.89 -18.50
CA GLN A 153 19.01 5.36 -18.63
C GLN A 153 18.09 5.88 -19.77
N GLU A 154 16.99 5.18 -20.02
CA GLU A 154 16.11 5.51 -21.16
C GLU A 154 15.26 6.77 -20.97
N LEU A 155 15.23 7.30 -19.75
CA LEU A 155 14.48 8.50 -19.39
C LEU A 155 15.40 9.58 -18.82
N PRO A 156 15.14 10.87 -19.11
CA PRO A 156 15.79 11.97 -18.41
C PRO A 156 15.61 11.88 -16.90
N ASP A 157 16.57 12.40 -16.12
CA ASP A 157 16.59 12.29 -14.65
C ASP A 157 15.28 12.70 -13.95
N ASP A 158 14.62 13.75 -14.44
CA ASP A 158 13.35 14.20 -13.86
C ASP A 158 12.22 13.19 -14.10
N SER A 159 12.18 12.56 -15.28
CA SER A 159 11.22 11.52 -15.64
C SER A 159 11.48 10.23 -14.86
N LEU A 160 12.75 9.84 -14.72
CA LEU A 160 13.18 8.71 -13.89
C LEU A 160 12.76 8.90 -12.42
N SER A 161 12.99 10.09 -11.86
CA SER A 161 12.59 10.39 -10.46
C SER A 161 11.08 10.28 -10.24
N LYS A 162 10.27 10.71 -11.21
CA LYS A 162 8.81 10.59 -11.18
C LYS A 162 8.36 9.13 -11.26
N ALA A 163 8.98 8.32 -12.12
CA ALA A 163 8.67 6.90 -12.24
C ALA A 163 8.94 6.15 -10.93
N LYS A 164 10.11 6.39 -10.30
CA LYS A 164 10.45 5.88 -8.96
C LYS A 164 9.42 6.28 -7.91
N GLN A 165 9.08 7.56 -7.90
CA GLN A 165 8.09 8.11 -6.96
C GLN A 165 6.73 7.41 -7.11
N ILE A 166 6.25 7.22 -8.35
CA ILE A 166 5.00 6.51 -8.63
C ILE A 166 5.02 5.09 -8.06
N SER A 167 6.10 4.33 -8.31
CA SER A 167 6.22 2.94 -7.86
C SER A 167 6.05 2.81 -6.34
N ASN A 168 6.74 3.67 -5.58
CA ASN A 168 6.61 3.71 -4.12
C ASN A 168 5.21 4.13 -3.67
N MET A 169 4.64 5.16 -4.29
CA MET A 169 3.32 5.67 -3.93
C MET A 169 2.19 4.66 -4.18
N VAL A 170 2.30 3.77 -5.17
CA VAL A 170 1.28 2.74 -5.42
C VAL A 170 1.22 1.74 -4.26
N HIS A 171 2.36 1.36 -3.70
CA HIS A 171 2.40 0.49 -2.52
C HIS A 171 1.78 1.16 -1.30
N GLU A 172 2.14 2.43 -1.03
CA GLU A 172 1.56 3.23 0.05
C GLU A 172 0.04 3.41 -0.12
N LEU A 173 -0.42 3.64 -1.36
CA LEU A 173 -1.84 3.76 -1.66
C LEU A 173 -2.59 2.46 -1.39
N LYS A 174 -2.05 1.29 -1.78
CA LYS A 174 -2.66 -0.01 -1.49
C LYS A 174 -2.84 -0.20 0.02
N THR A 175 -1.80 0.01 0.79
CA THR A 175 -1.84 -0.05 2.26
C THR A 175 -2.84 0.95 2.84
N GLY A 176 -2.93 2.16 2.27
CA GLY A 176 -3.93 3.15 2.67
C GLY A 176 -5.37 2.68 2.41
N VAL A 177 -5.63 2.04 1.28
CA VAL A 177 -6.95 1.49 0.94
C VAL A 177 -7.30 0.29 1.83
N GLU A 178 -6.33 -0.56 2.17
CA GLU A 178 -6.51 -1.65 3.14
C GLU A 178 -6.94 -1.09 4.51
N LYS A 179 -6.29 -0.03 5.00
CA LYS A 179 -6.70 0.66 6.25
C LYS A 179 -8.09 1.30 6.19
N VAL A 180 -8.47 1.87 5.04
CA VAL A 180 -9.84 2.35 4.81
C VAL A 180 -10.82 1.19 4.90
N THR A 181 -10.48 0.05 4.29
CA THR A 181 -11.30 -1.18 4.28
C THR A 181 -11.49 -1.71 5.70
N GLU A 182 -10.42 -1.85 6.48
CA GLU A 182 -10.46 -2.25 7.89
C GLU A 182 -11.34 -1.30 8.73
N LYS A 183 -11.19 0.02 8.53
CA LYS A 183 -12.04 1.00 9.22
C LYS A 183 -13.51 0.84 8.84
N MET A 184 -13.82 0.65 7.56
CA MET A 184 -15.18 0.43 7.09
C MET A 184 -15.79 -0.86 7.65
N GLN A 185 -15.00 -1.95 7.75
CA GLN A 185 -15.42 -3.20 8.39
C GLN A 185 -15.72 -3.00 9.88
N SER A 186 -14.85 -2.29 10.60
CA SER A 186 -15.05 -1.99 12.04
C SER A 186 -16.31 -1.17 12.32
N MET A 187 -16.77 -0.38 11.33
CA MET A 187 -17.98 0.43 11.41
C MET A 187 -19.23 -0.31 10.88
N GLY A 188 -19.10 -1.54 10.38
CA GLY A 188 -20.19 -2.29 9.77
C GLY A 188 -20.65 -1.72 8.41
N ILE A 189 -19.83 -0.88 7.76
CA ILE A 189 -20.15 -0.31 6.43
C ILE A 189 -20.03 -1.35 5.33
N ILE A 190 -19.12 -2.31 5.49
CA ILE A 190 -18.89 -3.45 4.61
C ILE A 190 -18.69 -4.73 5.43
N SER A 191 -18.98 -5.88 4.84
CA SER A 191 -18.79 -7.18 5.50
C SER A 191 -17.30 -7.59 5.59
N ASN A 192 -17.02 -8.53 6.50
CA ASN A 192 -15.68 -9.13 6.65
C ASN A 192 -15.31 -10.10 5.51
N THR A 193 -16.20 -10.29 4.52
CA THR A 193 -16.08 -11.27 3.44
C THR A 193 -14.94 -10.95 2.46
N LEU A 194 -14.42 -9.72 2.45
CA LEU A 194 -13.30 -9.33 1.60
C LEU A 194 -12.02 -10.15 1.87
N ASN A 195 -11.83 -10.66 3.08
CA ASN A 195 -10.67 -11.47 3.43
C ASN A 195 -10.62 -12.81 2.64
N GLY A 196 -11.79 -13.35 2.26
CA GLY A 196 -11.86 -14.56 1.43
C GLY A 196 -11.61 -14.30 -0.06
N MET A 197 -11.85 -13.07 -0.52
CA MET A 197 -11.75 -12.69 -1.93
C MET A 197 -10.31 -12.32 -2.35
N ALA A 198 -9.43 -12.03 -1.38
CA ALA A 198 -8.01 -11.77 -1.55
C ALA A 198 -7.18 -13.02 -1.93
N SER A 199 -7.69 -14.22 -1.68
CA SER A 199 -6.98 -15.51 -1.88
C SER A 199 -6.86 -15.95 -3.36
N SER A 200 -7.43 -15.20 -4.31
CA SER A 200 -7.29 -15.47 -5.76
C SER A 200 -5.99 -14.85 -6.31
N GLU A 201 -4.85 -15.28 -5.79
CA GLU A 201 -3.52 -14.75 -6.17
C GLU A 201 -3.08 -15.22 -7.56
N GLY A 202 -3.56 -16.38 -8.02
CA GLY A 202 -3.16 -16.98 -9.31
C GLY A 202 -3.53 -16.14 -10.55
N ALA A 203 -4.64 -15.39 -10.50
CA ALA A 203 -5.03 -14.50 -11.59
C ALA A 203 -4.13 -13.25 -11.67
N GLY A 204 -3.60 -12.78 -10.54
CA GLY A 204 -2.73 -11.61 -10.47
C GLY A 204 -1.37 -11.82 -11.14
N LEU A 205 -0.81 -13.04 -11.04
CA LEU A 205 0.49 -13.40 -11.63
C LEU A 205 0.45 -13.42 -13.17
N SER A 206 -0.62 -13.97 -13.75
CA SER A 206 -0.82 -13.96 -15.20
C SER A 206 -0.98 -12.54 -15.73
N ILE A 207 -1.76 -11.71 -15.03
CA ILE A 207 -1.97 -10.30 -15.35
C ILE A 207 -0.62 -9.56 -15.29
N SER A 208 0.20 -9.74 -14.26
CA SER A 208 1.52 -9.07 -14.18
C SER A 208 2.50 -9.44 -15.29
N ASN A 209 2.48 -10.67 -15.79
CA ASN A 209 3.38 -11.10 -16.87
C ASN A 209 3.07 -10.43 -18.20
N GLU A 210 1.78 -10.23 -18.52
CA GLU A 210 1.36 -9.52 -19.73
C GLU A 210 1.86 -8.06 -19.72
N ALA A 211 1.98 -7.44 -18.55
CA ALA A 211 2.46 -6.08 -18.43
C ALA A 211 3.94 -5.91 -18.80
N ASN A 212 4.77 -6.93 -18.52
CA ASN A 212 6.20 -6.93 -18.85
C ASN A 212 6.46 -7.03 -20.36
N MET A 213 5.45 -7.42 -21.16
CA MET A 213 5.53 -7.52 -22.62
C MET A 213 5.02 -6.26 -23.33
N MET A 214 4.54 -5.26 -22.60
CA MET A 214 4.05 -4.01 -23.18
C MET A 214 5.20 -3.10 -23.61
N SER A 215 4.99 -2.30 -24.65
CA SER A 215 5.88 -1.18 -24.96
C SER A 215 5.80 -0.12 -23.84
N ASP A 216 6.84 0.70 -23.63
CA ASP A 216 6.81 1.75 -22.60
C ASP A 216 5.65 2.73 -22.80
N SER A 217 5.32 3.04 -24.06
CA SER A 217 4.17 3.85 -24.44
C SER A 217 2.85 3.25 -23.98
N ASP A 218 2.67 1.93 -24.17
CA ASP A 218 1.46 1.23 -23.73
C ASP A 218 1.45 1.07 -22.22
N PHE A 219 2.59 0.76 -21.60
CA PHE A 219 2.75 0.65 -20.15
C PHE A 219 2.32 1.94 -19.45
N ILE A 220 2.90 3.08 -19.83
CA ILE A 220 2.60 4.39 -19.22
C ILE A 220 1.15 4.79 -19.51
N HIS A 221 0.65 4.53 -20.72
CA HIS A 221 -0.76 4.77 -21.07
C HIS A 221 -1.71 3.98 -20.16
N CYS A 222 -1.47 2.68 -20.02
CA CYS A 222 -2.29 1.77 -19.23
C CYS A 222 -2.26 2.15 -17.75
N PHE A 223 -1.09 2.52 -17.23
CA PHE A 223 -0.96 2.97 -15.85
C PHE A 223 -1.74 4.27 -15.59
N ARG A 224 -1.66 5.23 -16.54
CA ARG A 224 -2.45 6.48 -16.47
C ARG A 224 -3.94 6.21 -16.44
N ARG A 225 -4.41 5.31 -17.30
CA ARG A 225 -5.83 4.91 -17.39
C ARG A 225 -6.30 4.27 -16.08
N ASP A 226 -5.54 3.33 -15.55
CA ASP A 226 -5.95 2.57 -14.37
C ASP A 226 -5.80 3.39 -13.08
N SER A 227 -4.81 4.29 -12.97
CA SER A 227 -4.70 5.25 -11.87
C SER A 227 -5.89 6.21 -11.82
N ASN A 228 -6.39 6.67 -12.98
CA ASN A 228 -7.63 7.45 -13.06
C ASN A 228 -8.85 6.65 -12.58
N LYS A 229 -8.95 5.36 -12.96
CA LYS A 229 -10.01 4.46 -12.48
C LYS A 229 -9.97 4.33 -10.96
N VAL A 230 -8.80 4.05 -10.37
CA VAL A 230 -8.62 3.95 -8.91
C VAL A 230 -9.05 5.23 -8.21
N GLN A 231 -8.58 6.40 -8.67
CA GLN A 231 -8.97 7.68 -8.08
C GLN A 231 -10.49 7.91 -8.16
N SER A 232 -11.10 7.60 -9.31
CA SER A 232 -12.53 7.77 -9.54
C SER A 232 -13.36 6.84 -8.65
N TYR A 233 -12.97 5.57 -8.51
CA TYR A 233 -13.66 4.61 -7.65
C TYR A 233 -13.56 4.99 -6.18
N LEU A 234 -12.40 5.48 -5.72
CA LEU A 234 -12.25 5.98 -4.34
C LEU A 234 -13.17 7.16 -4.05
N LYS A 235 -13.28 8.11 -4.99
CA LYS A 235 -14.24 9.23 -4.89
C LYS A 235 -15.68 8.72 -4.81
N ILE A 236 -16.07 7.82 -5.73
CA ILE A 236 -17.42 7.23 -5.73
C ILE A 236 -17.71 6.51 -4.40
N LEU A 237 -16.77 5.72 -3.91
CA LEU A 237 -16.92 4.97 -2.66
C LEU A 237 -17.11 5.92 -1.46
N LYS A 238 -16.29 6.98 -1.35
CA LYS A 238 -16.45 8.03 -0.32
C LYS A 238 -17.85 8.63 -0.38
N CYS A 239 -18.30 9.06 -1.57
CA CYS A 239 -19.59 9.73 -1.74
C CYS A 239 -20.80 8.85 -1.38
N ARG A 240 -20.71 7.53 -1.61
CA ARG A 240 -21.78 6.59 -1.23
C ARG A 240 -21.84 6.26 0.25
N ILE A 241 -20.76 6.51 0.98
CA ILE A 241 -20.68 6.28 2.43
C ILE A 241 -21.10 7.57 3.15
N MET A 242 -20.76 8.73 2.58
CA MET A 242 -20.97 10.05 3.18
C MET A 242 -21.68 11.01 2.22
N PRO A 243 -22.98 10.83 1.94
CA PRO A 243 -23.73 11.66 1.00
C PRO A 243 -23.88 13.12 1.45
N GLU A 244 -23.78 13.39 2.77
CA GLU A 244 -23.83 14.74 3.36
C GLU A 244 -22.59 15.60 3.06
N ASN A 245 -21.50 14.98 2.61
CA ASN A 245 -20.32 15.71 2.14
C ASN A 245 -20.48 16.00 0.64
N ILE A 246 -20.37 17.27 0.24
CA ILE A 246 -20.45 17.66 -1.17
C ILE A 246 -19.44 16.83 -1.99
N CYS A 247 -20.00 16.14 -2.97
CA CYS A 247 -19.44 15.13 -3.83
C CYS A 247 -20.05 15.34 -5.24
#